data_AF-A0AAP2BIB6-F1
#
_entry.id   AF-A0AAP2BIB6-F1
#
_cell.length_a   1.000
_cell.length_b   1.000
_cell.length_c   1.000
_cell.angle_alpha   90.00
_cell.angle_beta   90.00
_cell.angle_gamma   90.00
#
_symmetry.space_group_name_H-M   'P 1'
#
loop_
_entity.id
_entity.type
_entity.pdbx_description
1 polymer ?
#
loop_
_entity_poly.entity_id
_entity_poly.type
_entity_poly.pdbx_seq_one_letter_code
_entity_poly.pdbx_strand_id
1 'polypeptide(L)'
;MILKCTLPILLVLITGCATPQAIHESQDSSPQPDASDTLIERTSALQVLKDAGLMVNDDYSSADYIPNSNETMIIADVRDAPCKMIFRYITTSNGDFWMPNQIGCSP
;
A
#
# COMPACT_ATOMS: atom_id res chain seq x y z
N MET A 1 36.20 18.81 -34.77
CA MET A 1 37.31 18.25 -33.96
C MET A 1 36.70 17.56 -32.76
N ILE A 2 37.08 16.30 -32.56
CA ILE A 2 36.56 15.36 -31.58
C ILE A 2 37.38 15.53 -30.30
N LEU A 3 36.74 15.71 -29.14
CA LEU A 3 37.39 15.43 -27.86
C LEU A 3 36.66 14.29 -27.17
N LYS A 4 37.21 13.10 -27.40
CA LYS A 4 36.96 11.85 -26.69
C LYS A 4 37.65 11.96 -25.32
N CYS A 5 36.89 11.84 -24.24
CA CYS A 5 37.44 11.40 -22.96
C CYS A 5 36.90 10.00 -22.67
N THR A 6 37.58 9.04 -23.28
CA THR A 6 37.56 7.64 -22.89
C THR A 6 38.37 7.51 -21.61
N LEU A 7 37.81 6.95 -20.53
CA LEU A 7 38.61 6.19 -19.58
C LEU A 7 37.80 4.98 -19.06
N PRO A 8 38.26 3.74 -19.33
CA PRO A 8 37.61 2.52 -18.91
C PRO A 8 38.03 2.12 -17.49
N ILE A 9 37.13 1.54 -16.71
CA ILE A 9 37.51 0.78 -15.50
C ILE A 9 37.13 -0.68 -15.74
N LEU A 10 38.18 -1.46 -15.93
CA LEU A 10 38.21 -2.90 -16.18
C LEU A 10 38.31 -3.64 -14.84
N LEU A 11 37.42 -4.61 -14.66
CA LEU A 11 37.48 -5.87 -13.88
C LEU A 11 38.34 -5.96 -12.61
N VAL A 12 37.74 -6.54 -11.55
CA VAL A 12 38.31 -7.74 -10.91
C VAL A 12 37.19 -8.74 -10.57
N LEU A 13 37.26 -9.91 -11.22
CA LEU A 13 36.60 -11.14 -10.81
C LEU A 13 37.22 -11.64 -9.50
N ILE A 14 36.40 -11.95 -8.50
CA ILE A 14 36.74 -12.97 -7.50
C ILE A 14 35.60 -13.97 -7.41
N THR A 15 35.94 -15.14 -7.96
CA THR A 15 35.32 -16.45 -7.84
C THR A 15 35.04 -16.82 -6.39
N GLY A 16 33.94 -17.54 -6.17
CA GLY A 16 33.47 -17.93 -4.85
C GLY A 16 34.32 -18.98 -4.12
N CYS A 17 33.88 -19.31 -2.90
CA CYS A 17 34.13 -20.54 -2.15
C CYS A 17 32.99 -20.65 -1.11
N ALA A 18 32.11 -21.62 -1.26
CA ALA A 18 32.08 -22.84 -0.44
C ALA A 18 31.49 -22.62 0.97
N THR A 19 30.27 -23.13 1.17
CA THR A 19 29.73 -23.52 2.47
C THR A 19 30.66 -24.51 3.19
N PRO A 20 30.80 -24.35 4.51
CA PRO A 20 30.73 -25.51 5.40
C PRO A 20 29.61 -25.33 6.44
N GLN A 21 28.77 -26.36 6.58
CA GLN A 21 27.89 -26.55 7.73
C GLN A 21 28.72 -26.79 9.00
N ALA A 22 28.28 -26.25 10.14
CA ALA A 22 28.42 -26.93 11.44
C ALA A 22 27.38 -26.36 12.42
N ILE A 23 26.58 -27.27 12.94
CA ILE A 23 25.52 -27.11 13.93
C ILE A 23 26.12 -26.70 15.28
N HIS A 24 25.48 -25.78 16.00
CA HIS A 24 25.51 -25.82 17.46
C HIS A 24 24.11 -25.57 18.02
N GLU A 25 23.68 -26.52 18.83
CA GLU A 25 22.38 -26.65 19.47
C GLU A 25 22.13 -25.59 20.56
N SER A 26 20.86 -25.18 20.62
CA SER A 26 20.04 -24.99 21.82
C SER A 26 20.46 -23.92 22.84
N GLN A 27 19.69 -22.83 22.90
CA GLN A 27 19.07 -22.42 24.16
C GLN A 27 17.81 -21.57 23.94
N ASP A 28 16.74 -22.07 24.57
CA ASP A 28 15.41 -21.50 24.74
C ASP A 28 15.49 -20.12 25.42
N SER A 29 14.92 -19.11 24.78
CA SER A 29 14.49 -17.85 25.39
C SER A 29 13.58 -17.12 24.41
N SER A 30 12.27 -17.28 24.64
CA SER A 30 11.17 -16.34 24.42
C SER A 30 11.38 -15.26 23.34
N PRO A 31 10.55 -15.19 22.29
CA PRO A 31 10.50 -13.99 21.45
C PRO A 31 9.92 -12.84 22.28
N GLN A 32 10.79 -12.00 22.81
CA GLN A 32 10.45 -10.63 23.17
C GLN A 32 9.99 -9.93 21.89
N PRO A 33 8.78 -9.36 21.82
CA PRO A 33 8.40 -8.54 20.68
C PRO A 33 9.07 -7.19 20.83
N ASP A 34 10.38 -7.13 20.55
CA ASP A 34 11.08 -5.87 20.31
C ASP A 34 10.79 -5.42 18.88
N ALA A 35 9.61 -4.85 18.72
CA ALA A 35 9.35 -3.74 17.82
C ALA A 35 7.93 -3.30 18.14
N SER A 36 7.78 -2.36 19.07
CA SER A 36 6.78 -1.32 18.86
C SER A 36 7.21 -0.55 17.62
N ASP A 37 7.01 -1.17 16.45
CA ASP A 37 6.74 -0.43 15.24
C ASP A 37 5.66 0.54 15.66
N THR A 38 5.97 1.82 15.54
CA THR A 38 4.98 2.87 15.71
C THR A 38 3.97 2.60 14.62
N LEU A 39 2.97 1.77 14.93
CA LEU A 39 1.86 1.43 14.06
C LEU A 39 1.12 2.75 13.94
N ILE A 40 1.52 3.53 12.94
CA ILE A 40 0.70 4.63 12.44
C ILE A 40 -0.56 3.92 11.98
N GLU A 41 -1.56 3.93 12.87
CA GLU A 41 -2.87 3.37 12.64
C GLU A 41 -3.43 4.11 11.43
N ARG A 42 -3.22 3.53 10.25
CA ARG A 42 -3.77 4.08 9.01
C ARG A 42 -5.28 4.04 9.17
N THR A 43 -5.91 5.21 9.07
CA THR A 43 -7.37 5.32 9.06
C THR A 43 -7.91 4.40 7.97
N SER A 44 -8.87 3.55 8.34
CA SER A 44 -9.51 2.65 7.38
C SER A 44 -10.23 3.45 6.30
N ALA A 45 -10.26 2.93 5.07
CA ALA A 45 -10.96 3.59 3.97
C ALA A 45 -12.45 3.78 4.27
N LEU A 46 -13.06 2.85 5.02
CA LEU A 46 -14.46 2.97 5.46
C LEU A 46 -14.67 4.17 6.40
N GLN A 47 -13.73 4.40 7.33
CA GLN A 47 -13.79 5.55 8.22
C GLN A 47 -13.61 6.87 7.44
N VAL A 48 -12.72 6.88 6.42
CA VAL A 48 -12.57 8.04 5.53
C VAL A 48 -13.88 8.40 4.81
N LEU A 49 -14.62 7.41 4.30
CA LEU A 49 -15.93 7.65 3.67
C LEU A 49 -16.96 8.17 4.67
N LYS A 50 -16.94 7.66 5.91
CA LYS A 50 -17.82 8.12 6.99
C LYS A 50 -17.53 9.58 7.36
N ASP A 51 -16.27 9.92 7.55
CA ASP A 51 -15.84 11.28 7.91
C ASP A 51 -16.10 12.29 6.78
N ALA A 52 -16.02 11.83 5.52
CA ALA A 52 -16.40 12.62 4.35
C ALA A 52 -17.91 12.79 4.16
N GLY A 53 -18.75 12.17 5.02
CA GLY A 53 -20.21 12.22 4.89
C GLY A 53 -20.74 11.44 3.67
N LEU A 54 -19.94 10.52 3.11
CA LEU A 54 -20.30 9.72 1.94
C LEU A 54 -21.02 8.42 2.31
N MET A 55 -21.22 8.16 3.61
CA MET A 55 -21.83 6.95 4.15
C MET A 55 -22.90 7.34 5.16
N VAL A 56 -24.00 7.92 4.67
CA VAL A 56 -25.05 8.51 5.53
C VAL A 56 -25.92 7.43 6.16
N ASN A 57 -26.26 6.37 5.43
CA ASN A 57 -27.16 5.31 5.91
C ASN A 57 -26.45 3.97 6.07
N ASP A 58 -25.15 3.97 6.36
CA ASP A 58 -24.35 2.73 6.43
C ASP A 58 -24.39 1.94 5.10
N ASP A 59 -24.40 2.69 3.98
CA ASP A 59 -24.65 2.20 2.61
C ASP A 59 -23.60 1.18 2.10
N TYR A 60 -22.46 1.08 2.79
CA TYR A 60 -21.34 0.21 2.44
C TYR A 60 -21.06 -0.84 3.54
N SER A 61 -20.74 -2.07 3.14
CA SER A 61 -20.36 -3.14 4.09
C SER A 61 -18.85 -3.17 4.37
N SER A 62 -18.06 -2.72 3.42
CA SER A 62 -16.59 -2.71 3.46
C SER A 62 -16.06 -1.66 2.50
N ALA A 63 -14.85 -1.17 2.75
CA ALA A 63 -14.13 -0.30 1.83
C ALA A 63 -12.62 -0.46 1.99
N ASP A 64 -11.91 -0.43 0.87
CA ASP A 64 -10.47 -0.59 0.79
C ASP A 64 -9.87 0.44 -0.18
N TYR A 65 -8.60 0.81 0.05
CA TYR A 65 -7.87 1.59 -0.94
C TYR A 65 -7.52 0.74 -2.14
N ILE A 66 -7.68 1.30 -3.34
CA ILE A 66 -7.27 0.62 -4.57
C ILE A 66 -5.73 0.58 -4.61
N PRO A 67 -5.11 -0.60 -4.82
CA PRO A 67 -3.66 -0.72 -4.91
C PRO A 67 -3.07 0.18 -6.01
N ASN A 68 -1.87 0.69 -5.79
CA ASN A 68 -1.15 1.59 -6.71
C ASN A 68 -1.86 2.93 -7.00
N SER A 69 -2.88 3.31 -6.21
CA SER A 69 -3.55 4.62 -6.32
C SER A 69 -2.93 5.70 -5.44
N ASN A 70 -1.88 5.40 -4.66
CA ASN A 70 -1.33 6.28 -3.62
C ASN A 70 -2.39 6.74 -2.62
N GLU A 71 -3.29 5.84 -2.20
CA GLU A 71 -4.38 6.13 -1.26
C GLU A 71 -5.37 7.21 -1.77
N THR A 72 -5.40 7.50 -3.07
CA THR A 72 -6.31 8.50 -3.68
C THR A 72 -7.59 7.89 -4.28
N MET A 73 -7.74 6.58 -4.22
CA MET A 73 -8.95 5.89 -4.67
C MET A 73 -9.38 4.83 -3.66
N ILE A 74 -10.68 4.78 -3.37
CA ILE A 74 -11.30 3.80 -2.49
C ILE A 74 -12.31 3.01 -3.31
N ILE A 75 -12.36 1.70 -3.11
CA ILE A 75 -13.44 0.84 -3.58
C ILE A 75 -14.26 0.39 -2.37
N ALA A 76 -15.58 0.54 -2.44
CA ALA A 76 -16.52 0.18 -1.39
C ALA A 76 -17.54 -0.83 -1.89
N ASP A 77 -17.83 -1.85 -1.08
CA ASP A 77 -18.89 -2.82 -1.32
C ASP A 77 -20.22 -2.24 -0.87
N VAL A 78 -21.19 -2.15 -1.79
CA VAL A 78 -22.55 -1.71 -1.46
C VAL A 78 -23.24 -2.81 -0.67
N ARG A 79 -23.82 -2.48 0.49
CA ARG A 79 -24.32 -3.49 1.44
C ARG A 79 -25.44 -4.36 0.87
N ASP A 80 -26.42 -3.74 0.24
CA ASP A 80 -27.66 -4.39 -0.19
C ASP A 80 -27.74 -4.62 -1.70
N ALA A 81 -26.61 -4.54 -2.39
CA ALA A 81 -26.54 -4.78 -3.83
C ALA A 81 -25.22 -5.45 -4.20
N PRO A 82 -25.16 -6.30 -5.25
CA PRO A 82 -23.92 -6.89 -5.75
C PRO A 82 -23.09 -5.85 -6.53
N CYS A 83 -22.88 -4.68 -5.93
CA CYS A 83 -22.26 -3.52 -6.55
C CYS A 83 -21.04 -3.06 -5.75
N LYS A 84 -20.09 -2.48 -6.47
CA LYS A 84 -18.93 -1.78 -5.92
C LYS A 84 -18.95 -0.33 -6.37
N MET A 85 -18.74 0.60 -5.44
CA MET A 85 -18.58 2.03 -5.71
C MET A 85 -17.10 2.41 -5.60
N ILE A 86 -16.58 3.11 -6.59
CA ILE A 86 -15.25 3.71 -6.55
C ILE A 86 -15.40 5.18 -6.19
N PHE A 87 -14.66 5.60 -5.17
CA PHE A 87 -14.46 6.99 -4.80
C PHE A 87 -13.07 7.46 -5.18
N ARG A 88 -12.95 8.74 -5.52
CA ARG A 88 -11.69 9.37 -5.86
C ARG A 88 -11.45 10.60 -5.00
N TYR A 89 -10.23 10.75 -4.52
CA TYR A 89 -9.75 11.98 -3.90
C TYR A 89 -9.41 13.00 -4.98
N ILE A 90 -9.95 14.20 -4.85
CA ILE A 90 -9.79 15.29 -5.83
C ILE A 90 -9.34 16.54 -5.07
N THR A 91 -8.18 17.07 -5.50
CA THR A 91 -7.67 18.36 -5.05
C THR A 91 -8.06 19.46 -6.02
N THR A 92 -8.66 20.51 -5.50
CA THR A 92 -9.08 21.69 -6.27
C THR A 92 -8.56 22.97 -5.61
N SER A 93 -8.70 24.12 -6.28
CA SER A 93 -8.40 25.41 -5.64
C SER A 93 -9.27 25.71 -4.42
N ASN A 94 -10.43 25.06 -4.30
CA ASN A 94 -11.40 25.26 -3.24
C ASN A 94 -11.28 24.23 -2.10
N GLY A 95 -10.26 23.38 -2.15
CA GLY A 95 -10.01 22.33 -1.17
C GLY A 95 -10.02 20.94 -1.77
N ASP A 96 -9.95 19.98 -0.87
CA ASP A 96 -9.80 18.57 -1.15
C ASP A 96 -11.07 17.79 -0.78
N PHE A 97 -11.49 16.88 -1.65
CA PHE A 97 -12.77 16.17 -1.48
C PHE A 97 -12.66 14.72 -1.93
N TRP A 98 -13.37 13.85 -1.23
CA TRP A 98 -13.72 12.52 -1.74
C TRP A 98 -14.99 12.62 -2.56
N MET A 99 -14.98 12.07 -3.77
CA MET A 99 -16.13 12.12 -4.67
C MET A 99 -16.46 10.71 -5.20
N PRO A 100 -17.76 10.34 -5.25
CA PRO A 100 -18.18 9.16 -6.01
C PRO A 100 -17.76 9.31 -7.46
N ASN A 101 -17.15 8.26 -8.02
CA ASN A 101 -16.57 8.31 -9.37
C ASN A 101 -17.22 7.31 -10.32
N GLN A 102 -17.34 6.04 -9.91
CA GLN A 102 -17.91 4.97 -10.75
C GLN A 102 -18.62 3.93 -9.89
N ILE A 103 -19.69 3.32 -10.42
CA ILE A 103 -20.35 2.18 -9.81
C ILE A 103 -20.40 1.02 -10.81
N GLY A 104 -20.07 -0.18 -10.36
CA GLY A 104 -20.15 -1.40 -11.16
C GLY A 104 -20.88 -2.48 -10.38
N CYS A 105 -21.83 -3.16 -11.01
CA CYS A 105 -22.61 -4.23 -10.41
C CYS A 105 -22.40 -5.53 -11.18
N SER A 106 -22.23 -6.63 -10.44
CA SER A 106 -22.30 -7.96 -11.02
C SER A 106 -23.77 -8.33 -11.26
N PRO A 107 -24.11 -8.95 -12.40
CA PRO A 107 -25.46 -9.43 -12.69
C PRO A 107 -25.87 -10.62 -11.80
#